data_AF-A0A7C4WU14-F1
#
_entry.id   AF-A0A7C4WU14-F1
#
_cell.length_a   1.000
_cell.length_b   1.000
_cell.length_c   1.000
_cell.angle_alpha   90.00
_cell.angle_beta   90.00
_cell.angle_gamma   90.00
#
_symmetry.space_group_name_H-M   'P 1'
#
loop_
_entity.id
_entity.type
_entity.pdbx_description
1 polymer ?
#
loop_
_entity_poly.entity_id
_entity_poly.type
_entity_poly.pdbx_seq_one_letter_code
_entity_poly.pdbx_strand_id
1 'polypeptide(L)'
;MSLDTIVNHINAETSAHRQALIAEAEQEAERLKAEARVQAAKRSQEIIRRAQGEAEKAKQKIIVAARLEGRKRELAVKQELVEKVLARLKEGLGAGRFKKQLITHTGSQEAAADIDFYLDTLRLECENEISAVLFGD
;
A
#
# COMPACT_ATOMS: atom_id res chain seq x y z
N MET A 1 -88.98 9.20 9.40
CA MET A 1 -87.58 9.65 9.50
C MET A 1 -87.32 10.61 8.35
N SER A 2 -86.78 11.80 8.60
CA SER A 2 -86.55 12.81 7.54
C SER A 2 -85.35 12.42 6.68
N LEU A 3 -85.44 12.67 5.37
CA LEU A 3 -84.33 12.52 4.41
C LEU A 3 -83.08 13.28 4.86
N ASP A 4 -83.25 14.43 5.52
CA ASP A 4 -82.16 15.26 6.04
C ASP A 4 -81.26 14.51 7.04
N THR A 5 -81.84 13.62 7.85
CA THR A 5 -81.08 12.86 8.85
C THR A 5 -80.16 11.83 8.20
N ILE A 6 -80.63 11.22 7.10
CA ILE A 6 -79.84 10.24 6.33
C ILE A 6 -78.69 10.94 5.62
N VAL A 7 -78.95 12.09 4.98
CA VAL A 7 -77.93 12.89 4.28
C VAL A 7 -76.84 13.38 5.26
N ASN A 8 -77.22 13.86 6.43
CA ASN A 8 -76.27 14.31 7.45
C ASN A 8 -75.41 13.16 7.99
N HIS A 9 -75.99 11.96 8.16
CA HIS A 9 -75.23 10.79 8.59
C HIS A 9 -74.21 10.35 7.54
N ILE A 10 -74.61 10.29 6.27
CA ILE A 10 -73.72 9.95 5.15
C ILE A 10 -72.58 10.96 5.04
N ASN A 11 -72.87 12.27 5.18
CA ASN A 11 -71.83 13.31 5.13
C ASN A 11 -70.85 13.20 6.30
N ALA A 12 -71.34 12.91 7.51
CA ALA A 12 -70.51 12.73 8.69
C ALA A 12 -69.60 11.50 8.56
N GLU A 13 -70.14 10.35 8.14
CA GLU A 13 -69.35 9.14 7.87
C GLU A 13 -68.31 9.39 6.77
N THR A 14 -68.71 10.00 5.66
CA THR A 14 -67.82 10.27 4.53
C THR A 14 -66.68 11.23 4.93
N SER A 15 -66.96 12.23 5.77
CA SER A 15 -65.94 13.13 6.30
C SER A 15 -64.97 12.40 7.23
N ALA A 16 -65.49 11.56 8.13
CA ALA A 16 -64.67 10.77 9.05
C ALA A 16 -63.77 9.78 8.27
N HIS A 17 -64.32 9.11 7.26
CA HIS A 17 -63.56 8.20 6.40
C HIS A 17 -62.45 8.93 5.62
N ARG A 18 -62.76 10.12 5.09
CA ARG A 18 -61.77 10.96 4.41
C ARG A 18 -60.63 11.36 5.34
N GLN A 19 -60.94 11.78 6.56
CA GLN A 19 -59.93 12.16 7.55
C GLN A 19 -59.07 10.97 7.98
N ALA A 20 -59.68 9.79 8.17
CA ALA A 20 -58.93 8.57 8.45
C ALA A 20 -57.95 8.21 7.33
N LEU A 21 -58.40 8.28 6.08
CA LEU A 21 -57.56 8.01 4.90
C LEU A 21 -56.37 8.99 4.79
N ILE A 22 -56.61 10.28 5.03
CA ILE A 22 -55.55 11.30 5.02
C ILE A 22 -54.55 11.05 6.15
N ALA A 23 -55.02 10.77 7.36
CA ALA A 23 -54.15 10.49 8.50
C ALA A 23 -53.28 9.25 8.28
N GLU A 24 -53.85 8.18 7.70
CA GLU A 24 -53.12 6.96 7.35
C GLU A 24 -52.05 7.23 6.27
N ALA A 25 -52.41 7.99 5.24
CA ALA A 25 -51.47 8.37 4.18
C ALA A 25 -50.32 9.25 4.71
N GLU A 26 -50.59 10.18 5.62
CA GLU A 26 -49.57 11.02 6.26
C GLU A 26 -48.65 10.19 7.16
N GLN A 27 -49.22 9.27 7.94
CA GLN A 27 -48.44 8.37 8.80
C GLN A 27 -47.50 7.48 7.97
N GLU A 28 -47.99 6.91 6.88
CA GLU A 28 -47.20 6.08 5.98
C GLU A 28 -46.11 6.90 5.26
N ALA A 29 -46.43 8.12 4.84
CA ALA A 29 -45.45 9.03 4.24
C ALA A 29 -44.31 9.38 5.21
N GLU A 30 -44.62 9.65 6.47
CA GLU A 30 -43.59 9.92 7.49
C GLU A 30 -42.77 8.67 7.81
N ARG A 31 -43.38 7.48 7.85
CA ARG A 31 -42.66 6.22 8.00
C ARG A 31 -41.66 6.01 6.87
N LEU A 32 -42.09 6.16 5.62
CA LEU A 32 -41.23 6.02 4.44
C LEU A 32 -40.09 7.03 4.45
N LYS A 33 -40.34 8.30 4.83
CA LYS A 33 -39.29 9.31 4.96
C LYS A 33 -38.28 8.93 6.05
N ALA A 34 -38.74 8.45 7.20
CA ALA A 34 -37.87 8.03 8.28
C ALA A 34 -36.98 6.85 7.87
N GLU A 35 -37.55 5.84 7.23
CA GLU A 35 -36.81 4.69 6.70
C GLU A 35 -35.78 5.11 5.65
N ALA A 36 -36.18 5.97 4.70
CA ALA A 36 -35.27 6.50 3.68
C ALA A 36 -34.09 7.27 4.31
N ARG A 37 -34.35 8.07 5.35
CA ARG A 37 -33.29 8.79 6.08
C ARG A 37 -32.32 7.83 6.77
N VAL A 38 -32.82 6.78 7.43
CA VAL A 38 -31.97 5.77 8.09
C VAL A 38 -31.12 5.03 7.05
N GLN A 39 -31.71 4.63 5.93
CA GLN A 39 -30.98 3.94 4.85
C GLN A 39 -29.93 4.85 4.21
N ALA A 40 -30.25 6.13 3.98
CA ALA A 40 -29.30 7.11 3.46
C ALA A 40 -28.12 7.33 4.41
N ALA A 41 -28.39 7.46 5.72
CA ALA A 41 -27.35 7.60 6.74
C ALA A 41 -26.43 6.38 6.77
N LYS A 42 -26.99 5.17 6.73
CA LYS A 42 -26.22 3.92 6.71
C LYS A 42 -25.33 3.84 5.46
N ARG A 43 -25.87 4.11 4.28
CA ARG A 43 -25.11 4.12 3.02
C ARG A 43 -24.00 5.17 3.03
N SER A 44 -24.29 6.37 3.55
CA SER A 44 -23.29 7.43 3.69
C SER A 44 -22.11 6.99 4.57
N GLN A 45 -22.40 6.39 5.73
CA GLN A 45 -21.37 5.86 6.62
C GLN A 45 -20.55 4.75 5.95
N GLU A 46 -21.18 3.85 5.20
CA GLU A 46 -20.48 2.80 4.45
C GLU A 46 -19.54 3.38 3.38
N ILE A 47 -19.99 4.40 2.64
CA ILE A 47 -19.18 5.10 1.63
C ILE A 47 -17.97 5.76 2.30
N ILE A 48 -18.19 6.50 3.39
CA ILE A 48 -17.10 7.17 4.14
C ILE A 48 -16.09 6.14 4.64
N ARG A 49 -16.56 5.04 5.24
CA ARG A 49 -15.69 3.98 5.75
C ARG A 49 -14.86 3.32 4.65
N ARG A 50 -15.46 3.05 3.48
CA ARG A 50 -14.75 2.51 2.32
C ARG A 50 -13.70 3.49 1.81
N ALA A 51 -14.08 4.75 1.63
CA ALA A 51 -13.17 5.80 1.18
C ALA A 51 -11.97 5.98 2.13
N GLN A 52 -12.20 5.97 3.45
CA GLN A 52 -11.13 6.01 4.44
C GLN A 52 -10.20 4.80 4.34
N GLY A 53 -10.75 3.59 4.18
CA GLY A 53 -9.96 2.37 4.01
C GLY A 53 -9.12 2.38 2.73
N GLU A 54 -9.65 2.91 1.63
CA GLU A 54 -8.92 3.07 0.37
C GLU A 54 -7.83 4.14 0.48
N ALA A 55 -8.11 5.27 1.12
CA ALA A 55 -7.15 6.33 1.35
C ALA A 55 -5.95 5.85 2.19
N GLU A 56 -6.20 5.09 3.27
CA GLU A 56 -5.12 4.55 4.11
C GLU A 56 -4.26 3.54 3.34
N LYS A 57 -4.88 2.67 2.52
CA LYS A 57 -4.13 1.77 1.63
C LYS A 57 -3.28 2.54 0.62
N ALA A 58 -3.81 3.61 0.03
CA ALA A 58 -3.08 4.44 -0.92
C ALA A 58 -1.88 5.12 -0.24
N LYS A 59 -2.08 5.68 0.95
CA LYS A 59 -1.02 6.27 1.77
C LYS A 59 0.09 5.26 2.07
N GLN A 60 -0.27 4.05 2.51
CA GLN A 60 0.71 3.00 2.79
C GLN A 60 1.51 2.61 1.54
N LYS A 61 0.85 2.49 0.38
CA LYS A 61 1.53 2.24 -0.89
C LYS A 61 2.56 3.32 -1.23
N ILE A 62 2.19 4.59 -1.06
CA ILE A 62 3.10 5.72 -1.30
C ILE A 62 4.31 5.66 -0.37
N ILE A 63 4.10 5.41 0.92
CA ILE A 63 5.19 5.32 1.91
C ILE A 63 6.13 4.16 1.57
N VAL A 64 5.58 2.99 1.26
CA VAL A 64 6.38 1.81 0.90
C VAL A 64 7.16 2.06 -0.39
N ALA A 65 6.52 2.65 -1.41
CA ALA A 65 7.18 3.00 -2.65
C ALA A 65 8.34 3.99 -2.43
N ALA A 66 8.12 5.05 -1.65
CA ALA A 66 9.15 6.04 -1.33
C ALA A 66 10.33 5.42 -0.55
N ARG A 67 10.05 4.56 0.44
CA ARG A 67 11.09 3.83 1.19
C ARG A 67 11.89 2.91 0.28
N LEU A 68 11.21 2.17 -0.58
CA LEU A 68 11.85 1.27 -1.54
C LEU A 68 12.73 2.05 -2.52
N GLU A 69 12.26 3.19 -3.03
CA GLU A 69 13.02 4.05 -3.91
C GLU A 69 14.25 4.64 -3.21
N GLY A 70 14.10 5.10 -1.97
CA GLY A 70 15.23 5.54 -1.13
C GLY A 70 16.27 4.44 -0.96
N ARG A 71 15.85 3.21 -0.63
CA ARG A 71 16.75 2.07 -0.47
C ARG A 71 17.44 1.68 -1.78
N LYS A 72 16.74 1.74 -2.91
CA LYS A 72 17.33 1.49 -4.24
C LYS A 72 18.43 2.50 -4.56
N ARG A 73 18.20 3.78 -4.29
CA ARG A 73 19.20 4.83 -4.50
C ARG A 73 20.43 4.61 -3.62
N GLU A 74 20.21 4.29 -2.35
CA GLU A 74 21.30 3.96 -1.41
C GLU A 74 22.14 2.78 -1.90
N LEU A 75 21.49 1.69 -2.35
CA LEU A 75 22.17 0.52 -2.90
C LEU A 75 22.94 0.84 -4.19
N ALA A 76 22.37 1.66 -5.08
CA ALA A 76 23.05 2.08 -6.30
C ALA A 76 24.33 2.86 -6.00
N VAL A 77 24.28 3.79 -5.04
CA VAL A 77 25.47 4.54 -4.58
C VAL A 77 26.52 3.61 -3.96
N LYS A 78 26.09 2.65 -3.14
CA LYS A 78 26.99 1.62 -2.58
C LYS A 78 27.72 0.84 -3.67
N GLN A 79 26.99 0.36 -4.67
CA GLN A 79 27.56 -0.37 -5.80
C GLN A 79 28.55 0.48 -6.59
N GLU A 80 28.19 1.74 -6.90
CA GLU A 80 29.08 2.65 -7.62
C GLU A 80 30.40 2.91 -6.87
N LEU A 81 30.34 3.04 -5.54
CA LEU A 81 31.54 3.22 -4.72
C LEU A 81 32.42 1.97 -4.70
N VAL A 82 31.83 0.79 -4.54
CA VAL A 82 32.55 -0.49 -4.59
C VAL A 82 33.25 -0.64 -5.95
N GLU A 83 32.55 -0.37 -7.05
CA GLU A 83 33.11 -0.43 -8.39
C GLU A 83 34.26 0.55 -8.58
N LYS A 84 34.13 1.79 -8.09
CA LYS A 84 35.22 2.79 -8.12
C LYS A 84 36.46 2.34 -7.34
N VAL A 85 36.27 1.76 -6.15
CA VAL A 85 37.38 1.28 -5.32
C VAL A 85 38.08 0.11 -5.99
N LEU A 86 37.33 -0.89 -6.47
CA LEU A 86 37.89 -2.06 -7.14
C LEU A 86 38.57 -1.68 -8.47
N ALA A 87 38.01 -0.76 -9.24
CA ALA A 87 38.62 -0.26 -10.48
C ALA A 87 39.97 0.41 -10.19
N ARG A 88 40.03 1.28 -9.18
CA ARG A 88 41.27 1.95 -8.77
C ARG A 88 42.31 0.95 -8.25
N LEU A 89 41.88 -0.08 -7.52
CA LEU A 89 42.75 -1.16 -7.05
C LEU A 89 43.31 -1.95 -8.24
N LYS A 90 42.47 -2.28 -9.23
CA LYS A 90 42.87 -2.96 -10.47
C LYS A 90 43.90 -2.16 -11.27
N GLU A 91 43.70 -0.84 -11.39
CA GLU A 91 44.65 0.06 -12.04
C GLU A 91 46.00 0.13 -11.30
N GLY A 92 45.96 0.25 -9.97
CA GLY A 92 47.16 0.35 -9.13
C GLY A 92 47.98 -0.95 -9.04
N LEU A 93 47.33 -2.10 -9.15
CA LEU A 93 47.97 -3.41 -9.14
C LEU A 93 48.64 -3.77 -10.49
N GLY A 94 48.34 -3.02 -11.56
CA GLY A 94 48.88 -3.24 -12.90
C GLY A 94 48.55 -4.63 -13.49
N ALA A 95 49.11 -4.96 -14.65
CA ALA A 95 49.01 -6.29 -15.27
C ALA A 95 49.88 -7.35 -14.56
N GLY A 96 49.87 -7.35 -13.22
CA GLY A 96 50.58 -8.33 -12.41
C GLY A 96 50.11 -9.75 -12.72
N ARG A 97 51.04 -10.71 -12.81
CA ARG A 97 50.70 -12.13 -12.92
C ARG A 97 50.37 -12.67 -11.53
N PHE A 98 49.08 -12.75 -11.21
CA PHE A 98 48.63 -13.35 -9.96
C PHE A 98 48.63 -14.89 -10.06
N LYS A 99 48.91 -15.54 -8.93
CA LYS A 99 48.96 -17.00 -8.83
C LYS A 99 48.04 -17.46 -7.71
N LYS A 100 47.13 -18.38 -8.02
CA LYS A 100 46.29 -19.05 -7.01
C LYS A 100 46.87 -20.41 -6.67
N GLN A 101 46.72 -20.81 -5.41
CA GLN A 101 47.01 -22.18 -4.97
C GLN A 101 45.75 -23.04 -5.10
N LEU A 102 45.85 -24.13 -5.86
CA LEU A 102 44.83 -25.15 -6.01
C LEU A 102 45.25 -26.37 -5.18
N ILE A 103 44.54 -26.62 -4.09
CA ILE A 103 44.78 -27.79 -3.24
C ILE A 103 43.92 -28.94 -3.76
N THR A 104 44.56 -30.02 -4.24
CA THR A 104 43.90 -31.27 -4.64
C THR A 104 44.34 -32.42 -3.74
N HIS A 105 43.64 -33.56 -3.80
CA HIS A 105 43.92 -34.73 -2.94
C HIS A 105 45.35 -35.29 -3.08
N THR A 106 46.05 -34.94 -4.17
CA THR A 106 47.42 -35.37 -4.51
C THR A 106 48.48 -34.29 -4.27
N GLY A 107 48.10 -33.11 -3.74
CA GLY A 107 49.03 -32.02 -3.41
C GLY A 107 48.56 -30.64 -3.87
N SER A 108 49.35 -29.61 -3.50
CA SER A 108 49.10 -28.21 -3.84
C SER A 108 49.77 -27.83 -5.17
N GLN A 109 49.04 -27.21 -6.09
CA GLN A 109 49.53 -26.74 -7.38
C GLN A 109 49.28 -25.23 -7.54
N GLU A 110 50.24 -24.48 -8.06
CA GLU A 110 50.05 -23.07 -8.43
C GLU A 110 49.44 -22.97 -9.85
N ALA A 111 48.33 -22.25 -9.98
CA ALA A 111 47.71 -21.91 -11.26
C ALA A 111 47.73 -20.40 -11.47
N ALA A 112 47.85 -19.96 -12.72
CA ALA A 112 47.67 -18.55 -13.07
C ALA A 112 46.23 -18.14 -12.72
N ALA A 113 46.07 -16.98 -12.08
CA ALA A 113 44.79 -16.41 -11.74
C ALA A 113 44.70 -15.01 -12.35
N ASP A 114 43.52 -14.71 -12.90
CA ASP A 114 43.18 -13.36 -13.30
C ASP A 114 43.01 -12.49 -12.05
N ILE A 115 43.36 -11.21 -12.15
CA ILE A 115 43.16 -10.23 -11.07
C ILE A 115 41.68 -10.19 -10.66
N ASP A 116 40.78 -10.43 -11.61
CA ASP A 116 39.33 -10.44 -11.40
C ASP A 116 38.89 -11.50 -10.38
N PHE A 117 39.58 -12.64 -10.29
CA PHE A 117 39.29 -13.66 -9.28
C PHE A 117 39.50 -13.14 -7.84
N TYR A 118 40.55 -12.35 -7.63
CA TYR A 118 40.84 -11.77 -6.31
C TYR A 118 39.95 -10.58 -6.01
N LEU A 119 39.65 -9.75 -7.01
CA LEU A 119 38.73 -8.62 -6.86
C LEU A 119 37.32 -9.08 -6.50
N ASP A 120 36.83 -10.16 -7.09
CA ASP A 120 35.53 -10.75 -6.74
C ASP A 120 35.52 -11.31 -5.31
N THR A 121 36.63 -11.87 -4.85
CA THR A 121 36.77 -12.36 -3.47
C THR A 121 36.78 -11.20 -2.47
N LEU A 122 37.53 -10.13 -2.79
CA LEU A 122 37.64 -8.92 -1.97
C LEU A 122 36.37 -8.05 -2.02
N ARG A 123 35.54 -8.22 -3.04
CA ARG A 123 34.30 -7.44 -3.21
C ARG A 123 33.41 -7.51 -1.98
N LEU A 124 33.23 -8.70 -1.41
CA LEU A 124 32.38 -8.89 -0.22
C LEU A 124 32.94 -8.15 1.00
N GLU A 125 34.27 -8.15 1.17
CA GLU A 125 34.93 -7.42 2.25
C GLU A 125 34.85 -5.91 2.05
N CYS A 126 35.09 -5.42 0.82
CA CYS A 126 34.92 -4.02 0.47
C CYS A 126 33.48 -3.53 0.64
N GLU A 127 32.48 -4.34 0.26
CA GLU A 127 31.06 -4.03 0.46
C GLU A 127 30.71 -3.86 1.94
N ASN A 128 31.28 -4.71 2.81
CA ASN A 128 31.10 -4.64 4.25
C ASN A 128 31.81 -3.42 4.87
N GLU A 129 33.06 -3.14 4.48
CA GLU A 129 33.81 -1.97 4.98
C GLU A 129 33.21 -0.64 4.52
N ILE A 130 32.85 -0.52 3.24
CA ILE A 130 32.19 0.68 2.70
C ILE A 130 30.85 0.90 3.39
N SER A 131 30.10 -0.17 3.65
CA SER A 131 28.85 -0.09 4.41
C SER A 131 29.08 0.36 5.84
N ALA A 132 30.12 -0.13 6.52
CA ALA A 132 30.45 0.25 7.89
C ALA A 132 30.90 1.72 8.01
N VAL A 133 31.72 2.21 7.06
CA VAL A 133 32.28 3.58 7.09
C VAL A 133 31.26 4.65 6.72
N LEU A 134 30.38 4.36 5.75
CA LEU A 134 29.48 5.37 5.19
C LEU A 134 28.04 5.28 5.71
N PHE A 135 27.63 4.13 6.24
CA PHE A 135 26.23 3.84 6.58
C PHE A 135 26.06 3.04 7.88
N GLY A 136 27.12 2.87 8.66
CA GLY A 136 27.02 2.34 10.02
C GLY A 136 26.48 3.40 10.99
N ASP A 137 25.62 2.97 11.92
CA ASP A 137 25.45 3.67 13.20
C ASP A 137 26.73 3.54 14.04
#